data_AF-A0A2R6P0Y6-F1
#
_entry.id   AF-A0A2R6P0Y6-F1
#
_cell.length_a   1.000
_cell.length_b   1.000
_cell.length_c   1.000
_cell.angle_alpha   90.00
_cell.angle_beta   90.00
_cell.angle_gamma   90.00
#
_symmetry.space_group_name_H-M   'P 1'
#
loop_
_entity.id
_entity.type
_entity.pdbx_description
1 polymer ?
#
loop_
_entity_poly.entity_id
_entity_poly.type
_entity_poly.pdbx_seq_one_letter_code
_entity_poly.pdbx_strand_id
1 'polypeptide(L)'
;MADRLAQVAGHLSATHSRGLLNGEVAIITEAIPQGIGRSCALLFAKEGAKVVVTDLDEKKAQLVVDEIKLAGGDAIAIGGDVAADDFPQRVIDLTIK
;
A
#
# COMPACT_ATOMS: atom_id res chain seq x y z
N MET A 1 10.59 -15.79 29.98
CA MET A 1 10.36 -16.54 28.71
C MET A 1 8.91 -16.40 28.24
N ALA A 2 7.92 -16.55 29.14
CA ALA A 2 6.49 -16.43 28.82
C ALA A 2 6.08 -15.04 28.27
N ASP A 3 6.61 -13.94 28.82
CA ASP A 3 6.26 -12.58 28.36
C ASP A 3 6.74 -12.29 26.93
N ARG A 4 7.92 -12.81 26.57
CA ARG A 4 8.46 -12.72 25.21
C ARG A 4 7.59 -13.52 24.22
N LEU A 5 7.12 -14.69 24.63
CA LEU A 5 6.22 -15.52 23.82
C LEU A 5 4.85 -14.89 23.65
N ALA A 6 4.31 -14.24 24.69
CA ALA A 6 3.04 -13.52 24.63
C ALA A 6 3.13 -12.27 23.73
N GLN A 7 4.23 -11.52 23.80
CA GLN A 7 4.48 -10.37 22.92
C GLN A 7 4.60 -10.79 21.46
N VAL A 8 5.37 -11.85 21.18
CA VAL A 8 5.53 -12.41 19.83
C VAL A 8 4.18 -12.96 19.32
N ALA A 9 3.42 -13.66 20.16
CA ALA A 9 2.07 -14.11 19.82
C ALA A 9 1.11 -12.94 19.56
N GLY A 10 1.20 -11.83 20.29
CA GLY A 10 0.37 -10.64 20.05
C GLY A 10 0.68 -9.94 18.71
N HIS A 11 1.95 -9.97 18.27
CA HIS A 11 2.35 -9.42 16.97
C HIS A 11 2.06 -10.38 15.80
N LEU A 12 2.05 -11.70 16.05
CA LEU A 12 1.79 -12.73 15.04
C LEU A 12 0.31 -13.11 14.93
N SER A 13 -0.45 -12.94 16.01
CA SER A 13 -1.88 -13.22 16.04
C SER A 13 -2.60 -12.05 15.38
N ALA A 14 -3.25 -12.35 14.26
CA ALA A 14 -4.21 -11.52 13.57
C ALA A 14 -5.39 -11.14 14.50
N THR A 15 -5.13 -10.30 15.50
CA THR A 15 -6.10 -9.70 16.42
C THR A 15 -7.08 -8.77 15.71
N HIS A 16 -6.80 -8.44 14.45
CA HIS A 16 -7.67 -7.67 13.58
C HIS A 16 -8.42 -8.63 12.65
N SER A 17 -9.71 -8.86 12.91
CA SER A 17 -10.57 -9.70 12.05
C SER A 17 -10.68 -9.20 10.61
N ARG A 18 -10.20 -7.98 10.33
CA ARG A 18 -10.23 -7.32 9.03
C ARG A 18 -8.85 -7.04 8.41
N GLY A 19 -7.74 -7.44 9.07
CA GLY A 19 -6.37 -7.10 8.66
C GLY A 19 -5.79 -5.88 9.40
N LEU A 20 -4.46 -5.79 9.49
CA LEU A 20 -3.74 -4.77 10.29
C LEU A 20 -3.94 -3.33 9.80
N LEU A 21 -4.30 -3.14 8.53
CA LEU A 21 -4.39 -1.83 7.88
C LEU A 21 -5.82 -1.54 7.40
N ASN A 22 -6.80 -2.25 7.93
CA ASN A 22 -8.17 -2.13 7.46
C ASN A 22 -8.74 -0.73 7.67
N GLY A 23 -9.10 -0.08 6.56
CA GLY A 23 -9.67 1.28 6.54
C GLY A 23 -8.62 2.39 6.50
N GLU A 24 -7.34 2.03 6.56
CA GLU A 24 -6.24 2.97 6.37
C GLU A 24 -5.97 3.20 4.88
N VAL A 25 -5.29 4.31 4.60
CA VAL A 25 -4.81 4.63 3.24
C VAL A 25 -3.29 4.59 3.22
N ALA A 26 -2.73 3.77 2.34
CA ALA A 26 -1.29 3.57 2.22
C ALA A 26 -0.76 4.13 0.91
N ILE A 27 0.16 5.08 0.99
CA ILE A 27 0.88 5.63 -0.16
C ILE A 27 2.22 4.89 -0.29
N ILE A 28 2.47 4.29 -1.45
CA ILE A 28 3.67 3.51 -1.72
C ILE A 28 4.37 4.09 -2.95
N THR A 29 5.53 4.67 -2.70
CA THR A 29 6.44 5.22 -3.70
C THR A 29 7.28 4.12 -4.35
N GLU A 30 7.63 4.31 -5.62
CA GLU A 30 8.42 3.35 -6.42
C GLU A 30 7.78 1.95 -6.51
N ALA A 31 6.45 1.89 -6.55
CA ALA A 31 5.70 0.64 -6.67
C ALA A 31 5.52 0.22 -8.13
N ILE A 32 6.63 -0.14 -8.78
CA ILE A 32 6.67 -0.73 -10.12
C ILE A 32 6.51 -2.26 -10.07
N PRO A 33 6.13 -2.93 -11.18
CA PRO A 33 5.89 -4.38 -11.23
C PRO A 33 7.07 -5.22 -10.72
N GLN A 34 8.29 -4.72 -10.88
CA GLN A 34 9.50 -5.33 -10.38
C GLN A 34 9.99 -4.63 -9.10
N GLY A 35 9.73 -5.20 -7.92
CA GLY A 35 10.40 -4.74 -6.70
C GLY A 35 9.65 -4.91 -5.39
N ILE A 36 10.20 -4.27 -4.36
CA ILE A 36 9.67 -4.27 -2.99
C ILE A 36 8.35 -3.50 -2.93
N GLY A 37 8.25 -2.38 -3.65
CA GLY A 37 7.04 -1.55 -3.67
C GLY A 37 5.79 -2.34 -4.08
N ARG A 38 5.86 -3.15 -5.15
CA ARG A 38 4.75 -4.06 -5.53
C ARG A 38 4.40 -5.05 -4.42
N SER A 39 5.40 -5.68 -3.81
CA SER A 39 5.17 -6.66 -2.75
C SER A 39 4.50 -6.03 -1.52
N CYS A 40 4.94 -4.83 -1.14
CA CYS A 40 4.30 -4.05 -0.09
C CYS A 40 2.86 -3.66 -0.47
N ALA A 41 2.63 -3.21 -1.69
CA ALA A 41 1.30 -2.80 -2.17
C ALA A 41 0.28 -3.93 -2.13
N LEU A 42 0.68 -5.12 -2.60
CA LEU A 42 -0.17 -6.32 -2.53
C LEU A 42 -0.42 -6.76 -1.09
N LEU A 43 0.60 -6.74 -0.23
CA LEU A 43 0.45 -7.10 1.18
C LEU A 43 -0.47 -6.11 1.92
N PHE A 44 -0.32 -4.82 1.68
CA PHE A 44 -1.09 -3.79 2.38
C PHE A 44 -2.55 -3.81 1.94
N ALA A 45 -2.81 -4.01 0.64
CA ALA A 45 -4.16 -4.25 0.15
C ALA A 45 -4.79 -5.50 0.76
N LYS A 46 -4.02 -6.58 0.91
CA LYS A 46 -4.47 -7.81 1.60
C LYS A 46 -4.80 -7.58 3.07
N GLU A 47 -4.09 -6.67 3.74
CA GLU A 47 -4.35 -6.25 5.12
C GLU A 47 -5.50 -5.22 5.23
N GLY A 48 -6.21 -4.93 4.14
CA GLY A 48 -7.42 -4.09 4.11
C GLY A 48 -7.17 -2.60 3.87
N ALA A 49 -5.96 -2.21 3.49
CA ALA A 49 -5.65 -0.83 3.13
C ALA A 49 -6.21 -0.46 1.75
N LYS A 50 -6.60 0.81 1.58
CA LYS A 50 -6.69 1.43 0.26
C LYS A 50 -5.29 1.86 -0.18
N VAL A 51 -4.84 1.44 -1.35
CA VAL A 51 -3.43 1.62 -1.74
C VAL A 51 -3.27 2.65 -2.85
N VAL A 52 -2.36 3.59 -2.66
CA VAL A 52 -1.94 4.56 -3.68
C VAL A 52 -0.55 4.19 -4.15
N VAL A 53 -0.46 3.81 -5.41
CA VAL A 53 0.77 3.37 -6.06
C VAL A 53 1.32 4.55 -6.86
N THR A 54 2.52 5.02 -6.52
CA THR A 54 3.13 6.15 -7.21
C THR A 54 4.48 5.79 -7.83
N ASP A 55 4.70 6.21 -9.07
CA ASP A 55 5.98 6.05 -9.76
C ASP A 55 6.15 7.14 -10.84
N LEU A 56 7.39 7.34 -11.30
CA LEU A 56 7.69 8.17 -12.47
C LEU A 56 6.92 7.69 -13.72
N ASP A 57 6.79 6.38 -13.89
CA ASP A 57 6.06 5.76 -14.99
C ASP A 57 4.67 5.28 -14.52
N GLU A 58 3.66 6.12 -14.76
CA GLU A 58 2.27 5.82 -14.39
C GLU A 58 1.77 4.47 -14.93
N LYS A 59 2.25 4.06 -16.13
CA LYS A 59 1.81 2.79 -16.73
C LYS A 59 2.32 1.61 -15.94
N LYS A 60 3.54 1.69 -15.40
CA LYS A 60 4.08 0.65 -14.51
C LYS A 60 3.34 0.60 -13.18
N ALA A 61 3.04 1.76 -12.60
CA ALA A 61 2.22 1.83 -11.39
C ALA A 61 0.81 1.23 -11.62
N GLN A 62 0.21 1.50 -12.78
CA GLN A 62 -1.12 0.99 -13.13
C GLN A 62 -1.17 -0.54 -13.17
N LEU A 63 -0.11 -1.21 -13.64
CA LEU A 63 -0.05 -2.68 -13.62
C LEU A 63 -0.17 -3.26 -12.20
N VAL A 64 0.45 -2.61 -11.20
CA VAL A 64 0.36 -3.03 -9.80
C VAL A 64 -1.06 -2.79 -9.25
N VAL A 65 -1.68 -1.66 -9.63
CA VAL A 65 -3.07 -1.36 -9.26
C VAL A 65 -4.04 -2.39 -9.83
N ASP A 66 -3.84 -2.81 -11.08
CA ASP A 66 -4.69 -3.80 -11.73
C ASP A 66 -4.59 -5.15 -11.02
N GLU A 67 -3.39 -5.55 -10.57
CA GLU A 67 -3.21 -6.75 -9.77
C GLU A 67 -3.91 -6.66 -8.40
N ILE A 68 -3.83 -5.51 -7.72
CA ILE A 68 -4.53 -5.29 -6.45
C ILE A 68 -6.05 -5.38 -6.64
N LYS A 69 -6.58 -4.75 -7.69
CA LYS A 69 -8.01 -4.80 -8.02
C LYS A 69 -8.47 -6.21 -8.38
N LEU A 70 -7.66 -6.95 -9.14
CA LEU A 70 -7.94 -8.35 -9.46
C LEU A 70 -8.01 -9.23 -8.19
N ALA A 71 -7.20 -8.90 -7.19
CA ALA A 71 -7.23 -9.55 -5.88
C ALA A 71 -8.38 -9.07 -4.95
N GLY A 72 -9.22 -8.14 -5.42
CA GLY A 72 -10.36 -7.60 -4.67
C GLY A 72 -10.02 -6.43 -3.74
N GLY A 73 -8.81 -5.87 -3.82
CA GLY A 73 -8.42 -4.67 -3.09
C GLY A 73 -8.79 -3.38 -3.80
N ASP A 74 -8.63 -2.25 -3.11
CA ASP A 74 -8.86 -0.91 -3.64
C ASP A 74 -7.51 -0.19 -3.85
N ALA A 75 -7.27 0.30 -5.07
CA ALA A 75 -6.05 1.01 -5.38
C ALA A 75 -6.16 2.01 -6.54
N ILE A 76 -5.29 3.03 -6.52
CA ILE A 76 -5.14 4.03 -7.58
C ILE A 76 -3.66 4.21 -7.93
N ALA A 77 -3.38 4.58 -9.19
CA ALA A 77 -2.05 4.92 -9.66
C ALA A 77 -1.91 6.43 -9.81
N ILE A 78 -0.77 6.98 -9.41
CA ILE A 78 -0.44 8.39 -9.62
C ILE A 78 0.96 8.48 -10.23
N GLY A 79 1.04 8.91 -11.48
CA GLY A 79 2.31 9.17 -12.16
C GLY A 79 2.92 10.50 -11.73
N GLY A 80 4.22 10.52 -11.48
CA GLY A 80 4.99 11.76 -11.33
C GLY A 80 6.31 11.57 -10.59
N ASP A 81 7.10 12.64 -10.56
CA ASP A 81 8.40 12.65 -9.90
C ASP A 81 8.25 13.01 -8.42
N VAL A 82 8.72 12.14 -7.54
CA VAL A 82 8.75 12.38 -6.09
C VAL A 82 9.62 13.59 -5.72
N ALA A 83 10.60 13.94 -6.56
CA ALA A 83 11.48 15.09 -6.35
C ALA A 83 10.84 16.42 -6.79
N ALA A 84 9.67 16.40 -7.43
CA ALA A 84 8.95 17.62 -7.79
C ALA A 84 8.22 18.20 -6.57
N ASP A 85 8.36 19.52 -6.36
CA ASP A 85 7.83 20.22 -5.18
C ASP A 85 6.30 20.10 -5.03
N ASP A 86 5.57 20.00 -6.13
CA ASP A 86 4.11 19.90 -6.15
C ASP A 86 3.59 18.46 -5.98
N PHE A 87 4.45 17.46 -6.16
CA PHE A 87 4.04 16.06 -6.20
C PHE A 87 3.49 15.53 -4.87
N PRO A 88 4.12 15.77 -3.70
CA PRO A 88 3.58 15.31 -2.43
C PRO A 88 2.17 15.83 -2.15
N GLN A 89 1.92 17.11 -2.43
CA GLN A 89 0.61 17.72 -2.23
C GLN A 89 -0.43 17.10 -3.17
N ARG A 90 -0.07 16.93 -4.46
CA ARG A 90 -0.95 16.30 -5.45
C ARG A 90 -1.33 14.86 -5.06
N VAL A 91 -0.38 14.08 -4.55
CA VAL A 91 -0.66 12.71 -4.09
C VAL A 91 -1.67 12.73 -2.95
N ILE A 92 -1.47 13.59 -1.95
CA ILE A 92 -2.39 13.72 -0.80
C ILE A 92 -3.80 14.11 -1.26
N ASP A 93 -3.92 15.12 -2.12
CA ASP A 93 -5.20 15.65 -2.59
C ASP A 93 -6.01 14.61 -3.38
N LEU A 94 -5.34 13.75 -4.15
CA LEU A 94 -5.98 12.67 -4.90
C LEU A 94 -6.37 11.46 -4.03
N THR A 95 -5.77 11.36 -2.83
CA THR A 95 -5.89 10.20 -1.94
C THR A 95 -7.02 10.33 -0.92
N ILE A 96 -7.27 11.54 -0.39
CA ILE A 96 -8.26 11.75 0.68
C ILE A 96 -9.69 11.77 0.09
N LYS A 97 -10.42 10.65 0.22
CA LYS A 97 -11.88 10.54 0.02
C LYS A 97 -12.53 9.51 0.94
#